data_AF-A0A1V5RSM1-F1
#
_entry.id   AF-A0A1V5RSM1-F1
#
_cell.length_a   1.000
_cell.length_b   1.000
_cell.length_c   1.000
_cell.angle_alpha   90.00
_cell.angle_beta   90.00
_cell.angle_gamma   90.00
#
_symmetry.space_group_name_H-M   'P 1'
#
loop_
_entity.id
_entity.type
_entity.pdbx_description
1 polymer ?
#
loop_
_entity_poly.entity_id
_entity_poly.type
_entity_poly.pdbx_seq_one_letter_code
_entity_poly.pdbx_strand_id
1 'polypeptide(L)'
;MFPDTKEQRCWFHKVGNVLAALPEEGAGRFEALLHASLWGNRTDLSYMVAAHLGATASPDAERANLLVDDTGSVWRHLLRRSEGRISLLADNAGTELLMDVALADFLLASGLAAEVQFHLKPWPFYVSDALPADLVEGLDALLAAGGAGAKLARRMDGHLSAGALTISTHWFSTSSLFYYELPDDLYATLAAADLVIVKGDANYRRLLGDAHWPYTTPFAAAVGYFPAPVVSLRTLKSEVAVGLAPGQAERLAAEDADWLVNGRRGLIQFAAAHDG
;
A
#
# COMPACT_ATOMS: atom_id res chain seq x y z
N MET A 1 4.07 -5.65 17.99
CA MET A 1 4.44 -4.87 19.20
C MET A 1 3.30 -3.90 19.52
N PHE A 2 2.27 -4.34 20.27
CA PHE A 2 1.01 -3.61 20.55
C PHE A 2 0.49 -3.94 21.98
N PRO A 3 -0.47 -3.21 22.58
CA PRO A 3 -0.19 -1.97 23.26
C PRO A 3 -0.54 -1.96 24.76
N ASP A 4 0.47 -1.82 25.62
CA ASP A 4 0.25 -1.64 27.07
C ASP A 4 -0.08 -0.18 27.45
N THR A 5 -0.10 0.76 26.50
CA THR A 5 -0.19 2.20 26.79
C THR A 5 -1.43 2.90 26.19
N LYS A 6 -1.87 3.98 26.84
CA LYS A 6 -3.02 4.81 26.46
C LYS A 6 -2.85 5.48 25.09
N GLU A 7 -1.61 5.78 24.71
CA GLU A 7 -1.26 6.44 23.45
C GLU A 7 -1.50 5.53 22.24
N GLN A 8 -1.18 4.25 22.34
CA GLN A 8 -1.42 3.29 21.26
C GLN A 8 -2.92 3.03 21.02
N ARG A 9 -3.78 3.13 22.05
CA ARG A 9 -5.25 3.08 21.89
C ARG A 9 -5.82 4.28 21.11
N CYS A 10 -5.10 5.40 21.06
CA CYS A 10 -5.47 6.57 20.28
C CYS A 10 -5.35 6.32 18.77
N TRP A 11 -4.46 5.40 18.35
CA TRP A 11 -4.20 5.14 16.93
C TRP A 11 -5.39 4.45 16.26
N PHE A 12 -6.01 3.48 16.93
CA PHE A 12 -7.19 2.78 16.40
C PHE A 12 -8.43 3.69 16.33
N HIS A 13 -8.56 4.65 17.26
CA HIS A 13 -9.58 5.71 17.14
C HIS A 13 -9.31 6.65 15.96
N LYS A 14 -8.05 7.01 15.69
CA LYS A 14 -7.69 7.81 14.51
C LYS A 14 -8.02 7.06 13.22
N VAL A 15 -7.74 5.77 13.13
CA VAL A 15 -8.16 4.92 12.00
C VAL A 15 -9.68 4.95 11.83
N GLY A 16 -10.44 4.76 12.93
CA GLY A 16 -11.90 4.89 12.90
C GLY A 16 -12.39 6.23 12.38
N ASN A 17 -11.73 7.33 12.75
CA ASN A 17 -12.08 8.68 12.28
C ASN A 17 -11.79 8.88 10.79
N VAL A 18 -10.64 8.40 10.29
CA VAL A 18 -10.34 8.41 8.85
C VAL A 18 -11.45 7.67 8.10
N LEU A 19 -11.78 6.45 8.53
CA LEU A 19 -12.79 5.61 7.88
C LEU A 19 -14.19 6.24 7.86
N ALA A 20 -14.56 6.94 8.94
CA ALA A 20 -15.83 7.64 9.06
C ALA A 20 -15.90 8.90 8.19
N ALA A 21 -14.74 9.48 7.86
CA ALA A 21 -14.66 10.68 7.05
C ALA A 21 -14.73 10.33 5.54
N LEU A 22 -14.16 9.20 5.10
CA LEU A 22 -14.07 8.82 3.68
C LEU A 22 -15.38 8.98 2.87
N PRO A 23 -15.31 9.39 1.58
CA PRO A 23 -16.47 9.44 0.69
C PRO A 23 -17.18 8.08 0.64
N GLU A 24 -18.50 8.04 0.46
CA GLU A 24 -19.25 6.77 0.60
C GLU A 24 -18.85 5.71 -0.46
N GLU A 25 -18.68 6.08 -1.72
CA GLU A 25 -18.42 5.14 -2.82
C GLU A 25 -17.60 5.76 -3.98
N GLY A 26 -17.18 4.91 -4.92
CA GLY A 26 -16.60 5.31 -6.21
C GLY A 26 -15.14 5.75 -6.17
N ALA A 27 -14.73 6.47 -7.21
CA ALA A 27 -13.32 6.82 -7.47
C ALA A 27 -12.68 7.67 -6.37
N GLY A 28 -13.45 8.60 -5.77
CA GLY A 28 -12.94 9.45 -4.68
C GLY A 28 -12.66 8.67 -3.40
N ARG A 29 -13.48 7.65 -3.08
CA ARG A 29 -13.23 6.75 -1.96
C ARG A 29 -11.99 5.88 -2.20
N PHE A 30 -11.88 5.33 -3.42
CA PHE A 30 -10.71 4.55 -3.83
C PHE A 30 -9.41 5.35 -3.67
N GLU A 31 -9.36 6.57 -4.22
CA GLU A 31 -8.20 7.43 -4.13
C GLU A 31 -7.80 7.71 -2.68
N ALA A 32 -8.77 8.09 -1.84
CA ALA A 32 -8.50 8.39 -0.43
C ALA A 32 -7.95 7.16 0.33
N LEU A 33 -8.47 5.96 0.04
CA LEU A 33 -7.96 4.71 0.63
C LEU A 33 -6.59 4.33 0.10
N LEU A 34 -6.31 4.55 -1.20
CA LEU A 34 -5.01 4.29 -1.80
C LEU A 34 -3.93 5.22 -1.21
N HIS A 35 -4.27 6.50 -1.02
CA HIS A 35 -3.38 7.45 -0.36
C HIS A 35 -3.18 7.11 1.12
N ALA A 36 -4.24 6.70 1.83
CA ALA A 36 -4.12 6.27 3.21
C ALA A 36 -3.24 5.02 3.36
N SER A 37 -3.33 4.08 2.40
CA SER A 37 -2.46 2.91 2.31
C SER A 37 -1.00 3.30 2.05
N LEU A 38 -0.75 4.26 1.15
CA LEU A 38 0.59 4.79 0.87
C LEU A 38 1.21 5.49 2.08
N TRP A 39 0.43 6.35 2.75
CA TRP A 39 0.91 7.23 3.81
C TRP A 39 0.75 6.65 5.22
N GLY A 40 0.23 5.43 5.37
CA GLY A 40 -0.05 4.82 6.68
C GLY A 40 1.17 4.66 7.60
N ASN A 41 2.37 4.76 7.05
CA ASN A 41 3.64 4.78 7.78
C ASN A 41 4.03 6.18 8.33
N ARG A 42 3.35 7.25 7.88
CA ARG A 42 3.51 8.58 8.44
C ARG A 42 2.66 8.69 9.70
N THR A 43 3.25 9.21 10.76
CA THR A 43 2.61 9.42 12.08
C THR A 43 1.45 10.43 12.03
N ASP A 44 1.20 11.03 10.86
CA ASP A 44 0.31 12.15 10.62
C ASP A 44 -1.08 11.75 10.07
N LEU A 45 -1.68 10.68 10.61
CA LEU A 45 -3.11 10.39 10.43
C LEU A 45 -4.01 11.60 10.76
N SER A 46 -3.54 12.47 11.65
CA SER A 46 -4.16 13.75 11.97
C SER A 46 -4.29 14.67 10.75
N TYR A 47 -3.34 14.66 9.82
CA TYR A 47 -3.42 15.44 8.58
C TYR A 47 -4.48 14.87 7.63
N MET A 48 -4.58 13.55 7.46
CA MET A 48 -5.65 12.93 6.65
C MET A 48 -7.04 13.23 7.21
N VAL A 49 -7.19 13.15 8.53
CA VAL A 49 -8.44 13.52 9.22
C VAL A 49 -8.72 15.02 9.07
N ALA A 50 -7.71 15.89 9.21
CA ALA A 50 -7.87 17.34 9.06
C ALA A 50 -8.17 17.76 7.61
N ALA A 51 -7.57 17.10 6.63
CA ALA A 51 -7.82 17.27 5.22
C ALA A 51 -9.24 16.88 4.84
N HIS A 52 -9.76 15.81 5.44
CA HIS A 52 -11.12 15.38 5.21
C HIS A 52 -12.17 16.20 5.99
N LEU A 53 -11.82 16.69 7.19
CA LEU A 53 -12.69 17.55 8.01
C LEU A 53 -12.61 19.04 7.66
N GLY A 54 -11.89 19.43 6.60
CA GLY A 54 -11.80 20.81 6.12
C GLY A 54 -10.97 21.76 6.98
N ALA A 55 -10.13 21.24 7.88
CA ALA A 55 -9.27 22.02 8.77
C ALA A 55 -7.83 22.12 8.22
N THR A 56 -7.58 23.13 7.38
CA THR A 56 -6.27 23.74 7.01
C THR A 56 -5.09 22.87 6.55
N ALA A 57 -5.19 21.54 6.44
CA ALA A 57 -4.29 20.72 5.65
C ALA A 57 -5.05 20.28 4.40
N SER A 58 -4.95 21.01 3.29
CA SER A 58 -5.71 20.64 2.08
C SER A 58 -5.31 19.24 1.59
N PRO A 59 -6.23 18.39 1.10
CA PRO A 59 -5.90 17.21 0.27
C PRO A 59 -4.87 17.52 -0.83
N ASP A 60 -4.81 18.77 -1.30
CA ASP A 60 -3.81 19.26 -2.26
C ASP A 60 -2.37 19.16 -1.72
N ALA A 61 -2.16 19.26 -0.41
CA ALA A 61 -0.85 19.22 0.22
C ALA A 61 -0.26 17.80 0.24
N GLU A 62 -1.09 16.76 0.36
CA GLU A 62 -0.63 15.37 0.25
C GLU A 62 -0.32 15.00 -1.20
N ARG A 63 -1.18 15.41 -2.14
CA ARG A 63 -0.92 15.26 -3.58
C ARG A 63 0.36 15.99 -4.00
N ALA A 64 0.66 17.16 -3.41
CA ALA A 64 1.91 17.88 -3.67
C ALA A 64 3.18 17.12 -3.24
N ASN A 65 3.04 16.05 -2.44
CA ASN A 65 4.15 15.18 -2.05
C ASN A 65 4.27 13.92 -2.91
N LEU A 66 3.33 13.67 -3.83
CA LEU A 66 3.44 12.61 -4.84
C LEU A 66 4.29 13.10 -6.00
N LEU A 67 5.41 12.42 -6.26
CA LEU A 67 6.27 12.74 -7.39
C LEU A 67 5.76 12.12 -8.69
N VAL A 68 5.08 10.97 -8.58
CA VAL A 68 4.35 10.26 -9.62
C VAL A 68 3.05 9.76 -9.01
N ASP A 69 1.93 9.99 -9.71
CA ASP A 69 0.59 9.63 -9.25
C ASP A 69 -0.20 8.93 -10.37
N ASP A 70 -0.09 7.60 -10.41
CA ASP A 70 -0.84 6.74 -11.32
C ASP A 70 -2.19 6.27 -10.76
N THR A 71 -2.73 6.90 -9.71
CA THR A 71 -3.99 6.47 -9.07
C THR A 71 -5.14 6.32 -10.07
N GLY A 72 -5.28 7.27 -11.00
CA GLY A 72 -6.31 7.20 -12.05
C GLY A 72 -6.09 6.07 -13.07
N SER A 73 -4.84 5.62 -13.27
CA SER A 73 -4.53 4.45 -14.11
C SER A 73 -4.91 3.15 -13.41
N VAL A 74 -4.63 3.04 -12.11
CA VAL A 74 -5.05 1.89 -11.28
C VAL A 74 -6.57 1.78 -11.23
N TRP A 75 -7.28 2.89 -10.99
CA TRP A 75 -8.75 2.91 -10.98
C TRP A 75 -9.35 2.41 -12.30
N ARG A 76 -8.85 2.91 -13.44
CA ARG A 76 -9.28 2.46 -14.77
C ARG A 76 -8.96 0.99 -15.03
N HIS A 77 -7.86 0.47 -14.49
CA HIS A 77 -7.52 -0.95 -14.59
C HIS A 77 -8.52 -1.82 -13.82
N LEU A 78 -8.80 -1.47 -12.56
CA LEU A 78 -9.77 -2.18 -11.72
C LEU A 78 -11.18 -2.21 -12.33
N LEU A 79 -11.64 -1.09 -12.90
CA LEU A 79 -12.95 -1.04 -13.57
C LEU A 79 -13.08 -1.96 -14.79
N ARG A 80 -11.97 -2.33 -15.45
CA ARG A 80 -11.97 -3.25 -16.60
C ARG A 80 -11.87 -4.72 -16.18
N ARG A 81 -11.58 -4.98 -14.90
CA ARG A 81 -11.31 -6.31 -14.34
C ARG A 81 -12.12 -6.51 -13.05
N SER A 82 -13.41 -6.15 -13.10
CA SER A 82 -14.33 -6.46 -11.99
C SER A 82 -14.28 -7.95 -11.70
N GLU A 83 -14.29 -8.31 -10.42
CA GLU A 83 -14.15 -9.70 -9.93
C GLU A 83 -12.74 -10.33 -10.09
N GLY A 84 -11.69 -9.53 -10.32
CA GLY A 84 -10.32 -10.03 -10.39
C GLY A 84 -9.71 -10.45 -9.04
N ARG A 85 -8.56 -11.13 -9.10
CA ARG A 85 -7.74 -11.48 -7.92
C ARG A 85 -6.67 -10.42 -7.69
N ILE A 86 -6.59 -9.89 -6.47
CA ILE A 86 -5.57 -8.91 -6.06
C ILE A 86 -4.62 -9.52 -5.04
N SER A 87 -3.32 -9.44 -5.29
CA SER A 87 -2.30 -9.77 -4.29
C SER A 87 -1.71 -8.50 -3.68
N LEU A 88 -1.69 -8.39 -2.35
CA LEU A 88 -1.08 -7.27 -1.64
C LEU A 88 0.18 -7.75 -0.93
N LEU A 89 1.35 -7.25 -1.35
CA LEU A 89 2.64 -7.50 -0.72
C LEU A 89 2.86 -6.45 0.37
N ALA A 90 2.65 -6.84 1.62
CA ALA A 90 2.63 -5.91 2.75
C ALA A 90 4.05 -5.46 3.17
N ASP A 91 4.12 -4.23 3.68
CA ASP A 91 5.30 -3.65 4.34
C ASP A 91 5.12 -3.74 5.85
N ASN A 92 4.64 -2.67 6.50
CA ASN A 92 4.60 -2.59 7.97
C ASN A 92 3.26 -2.99 8.60
N ALA A 93 3.34 -3.51 9.82
CA ALA A 93 2.23 -3.68 10.74
C ALA A 93 1.65 -2.33 11.23
N GLY A 94 0.61 -2.40 12.07
CA GLY A 94 0.02 -1.22 12.69
C GLY A 94 -0.84 -0.42 11.70
N THR A 95 -0.76 0.91 11.74
CA THR A 95 -1.62 1.77 10.92
C THR A 95 -1.52 1.46 9.43
N GLU A 96 -0.31 1.22 8.91
CA GLU A 96 -0.13 0.93 7.49
C GLU A 96 -0.91 -0.31 7.06
N LEU A 97 -0.75 -1.41 7.79
CA LEU A 97 -1.52 -2.63 7.59
C LEU A 97 -3.03 -2.39 7.72
N LEU A 98 -3.48 -1.57 8.68
CA LEU A 98 -4.92 -1.28 8.85
C LEU A 98 -5.50 -0.43 7.70
N MET A 99 -4.71 0.43 7.08
CA MET A 99 -5.12 1.15 5.87
C MET A 99 -5.14 0.24 4.65
N ASP A 100 -4.21 -0.72 4.57
CA ASP A 100 -4.25 -1.79 3.56
C ASP A 100 -5.51 -2.66 3.71
N VAL A 101 -5.89 -2.99 4.95
CA VAL A 101 -7.13 -3.70 5.29
C VAL A 101 -8.36 -2.91 4.84
N ALA A 102 -8.38 -1.59 5.08
CA ALA A 102 -9.48 -0.73 4.64
C ALA A 102 -9.60 -0.64 3.11
N LEU A 103 -8.47 -0.57 2.42
CA LEU A 103 -8.43 -0.62 0.95
C LEU A 103 -8.95 -1.96 0.43
N ALA A 104 -8.51 -3.08 1.01
CA ALA A 104 -8.96 -4.42 0.64
C ALA A 104 -10.48 -4.61 0.85
N ASP A 105 -11.01 -4.17 1.99
CA ASP A 105 -12.46 -4.18 2.25
C ASP A 105 -13.23 -3.42 1.19
N PHE A 106 -12.77 -2.23 0.78
CA PHE A 106 -13.41 -1.46 -0.28
C PHE A 106 -13.38 -2.20 -1.62
N LEU A 107 -12.23 -2.76 -2.00
CA LEU A 107 -12.08 -3.50 -3.25
C LEU A 107 -13.04 -4.70 -3.32
N LEU A 108 -13.17 -5.45 -2.22
CA LEU A 108 -14.09 -6.58 -2.10
C LEU A 108 -15.56 -6.13 -2.06
N ALA A 109 -15.90 -5.16 -1.20
CA ALA A 109 -17.28 -4.72 -1.01
C ALA A 109 -17.87 -4.01 -2.23
N SER A 110 -17.03 -3.40 -3.08
CA SER A 110 -17.44 -2.75 -4.32
C SER A 110 -17.41 -3.66 -5.55
N GLY A 111 -17.02 -4.93 -5.40
CA GLY A 111 -16.90 -5.87 -6.52
C GLY A 111 -15.75 -5.57 -7.49
N LEU A 112 -14.83 -4.68 -7.12
CA LEU A 112 -13.62 -4.40 -7.89
C LEU A 112 -12.60 -5.54 -7.78
N ALA A 113 -12.73 -6.40 -6.78
CA ALA A 113 -12.02 -7.66 -6.65
C ALA A 113 -12.98 -8.74 -6.12
N ALA A 114 -12.82 -9.97 -6.58
CA ALA A 114 -13.48 -11.13 -5.98
C ALA A 114 -12.65 -11.69 -4.82
N GLU A 115 -11.33 -11.60 -4.93
CA GLU A 115 -10.38 -12.13 -3.96
C GLU A 115 -9.26 -11.12 -3.70
N VAL A 116 -8.89 -10.97 -2.43
CA VAL A 116 -7.68 -10.27 -2.01
C VAL A 116 -6.81 -11.22 -1.20
N GLN A 117 -5.55 -11.38 -1.60
CA GLN A 117 -4.56 -12.18 -0.90
C GLN A 117 -3.50 -11.28 -0.27
N PHE A 118 -3.42 -11.26 1.06
CA PHE A 118 -2.33 -10.59 1.78
C PHE A 118 -1.11 -11.50 1.84
N HIS A 119 0.01 -11.03 1.30
CA HIS A 119 1.32 -11.66 1.48
C HIS A 119 2.05 -10.98 2.64
N LEU A 120 2.07 -11.65 3.78
CA LEU A 120 2.70 -11.20 5.01
C LEU A 120 4.04 -11.91 5.23
N LYS A 121 4.87 -11.39 6.14
CA LYS A 121 6.15 -12.01 6.44
C LYS A 121 5.96 -13.26 7.32
N PRO A 122 6.68 -14.37 7.07
CA PRO A 122 6.63 -15.55 7.93
C PRO A 122 7.34 -15.37 9.28
N TRP A 123 8.30 -14.43 9.36
CA TRP A 123 9.12 -14.17 10.55
C TRP A 123 9.38 -12.68 10.73
N PRO A 124 9.72 -12.22 11.95
CA PRO A 124 10.10 -10.83 12.20
C PRO A 124 11.19 -10.39 11.23
N PHE A 125 10.92 -9.30 10.51
CA PHE A 125 11.79 -8.76 9.47
C PHE A 125 11.68 -7.24 9.47
N TYR A 126 12.78 -6.53 9.22
CA TYR A 126 12.85 -5.06 9.25
C TYR A 126 12.08 -4.35 10.38
N VAL A 127 12.11 -4.92 11.61
CA VAL A 127 11.49 -4.40 12.84
C VAL A 127 9.95 -4.36 12.81
N SER A 128 9.35 -3.70 11.83
CA SER A 128 7.92 -3.41 11.76
C SER A 128 7.19 -4.17 10.66
N ASP A 129 7.83 -5.06 9.91
CA ASP A 129 7.13 -5.77 8.84
C ASP A 129 5.97 -6.62 9.37
N ALA A 130 4.86 -6.58 8.64
CA ALA A 130 3.61 -7.23 9.04
C ALA A 130 3.70 -8.76 9.02
N LEU A 131 3.35 -9.37 10.15
CA LEU A 131 3.13 -10.81 10.33
C LEU A 131 1.62 -11.13 10.30
N PRO A 132 1.24 -12.40 10.07
CA PRO A 132 -0.15 -12.84 10.24
C PRO A 132 -0.76 -12.48 11.59
N ALA A 133 0.02 -12.57 12.67
CA ALA A 133 -0.43 -12.20 14.01
C ALA A 133 -0.79 -10.70 14.11
N ASP A 134 -0.02 -9.82 13.46
CA ASP A 134 -0.29 -8.37 13.49
C ASP A 134 -1.62 -8.02 12.80
N LEU A 135 -2.02 -8.78 11.77
CA LEU A 135 -3.33 -8.59 11.13
C LEU A 135 -4.46 -8.96 12.09
N VAL A 136 -4.36 -10.12 12.74
CA VAL A 136 -5.36 -10.58 13.72
C VAL A 136 -5.48 -9.59 14.87
N GLU A 137 -4.35 -9.24 15.49
CA GLU A 137 -4.29 -8.28 16.58
C GLU A 137 -4.82 -6.90 16.17
N GLY A 138 -4.51 -6.45 14.95
CA GLY A 138 -5.02 -5.20 14.40
C GLY A 138 -6.54 -5.19 14.24
N LEU A 139 -7.13 -6.28 13.75
CA LEU A 139 -8.58 -6.43 13.63
C LEU A 139 -9.27 -6.47 15.00
N ASP A 140 -8.70 -7.20 15.97
CA ASP A 140 -9.19 -7.24 17.35
C ASP A 140 -9.17 -5.86 18.01
N ALA A 141 -8.10 -5.10 17.80
CA ALA A 141 -7.99 -3.74 18.31
C ALA A 141 -9.02 -2.78 17.67
N LEU A 142 -9.32 -2.94 16.37
CA LEU A 142 -10.40 -2.20 15.71
C LEU A 142 -11.79 -2.57 16.26
N LEU A 143 -12.04 -3.86 16.54
CA LEU A 143 -13.27 -4.31 17.18
C LEU A 143 -13.44 -3.66 18.56
N ALA A 144 -12.38 -3.68 19.38
CA ALA A 144 -12.37 -3.11 20.72
C ALA A 144 -12.54 -1.58 20.72
N ALA A 145 -12.01 -0.88 19.70
CA ALA A 145 -12.15 0.57 19.56
C ALA A 145 -13.57 1.02 19.16
N GLY A 146 -14.39 0.14 18.59
CA GLY A 146 -15.77 0.46 18.22
C GLY A 146 -15.91 1.30 16.93
N GLY A 147 -17.09 1.90 16.74
CA GLY A 147 -17.35 2.83 15.63
C GLY A 147 -17.15 2.23 14.23
N ALA A 148 -16.57 3.01 13.32
CA ALA A 148 -16.27 2.59 11.95
C ALA A 148 -15.19 1.50 11.88
N GLY A 149 -14.23 1.51 12.82
CA GLY A 149 -13.19 0.48 12.92
C GLY A 149 -13.79 -0.90 13.20
N ALA A 150 -14.69 -1.00 14.18
CA ALA A 150 -15.35 -2.28 14.49
C ALA A 150 -16.26 -2.77 13.35
N LYS A 151 -16.85 -1.86 12.55
CA LYS A 151 -17.60 -2.25 11.34
C LYS A 151 -16.67 -2.84 10.28
N LEU A 152 -15.51 -2.22 10.04
CA LEU A 152 -14.48 -2.74 9.13
C LEU A 152 -14.02 -4.12 9.56
N ALA A 153 -13.65 -4.29 10.84
CA ALA A 153 -13.15 -5.57 11.32
C ALA A 153 -14.18 -6.70 11.18
N ARG A 154 -15.47 -6.44 11.43
CA ARG A 154 -16.54 -7.43 11.18
C ARG A 154 -16.70 -7.80 9.71
N ARG A 155 -16.54 -6.85 8.78
CA ARG A 155 -16.59 -7.16 7.35
C ARG A 155 -15.40 -8.02 6.93
N MET A 156 -14.20 -7.71 7.44
CA MET A 156 -13.00 -8.49 7.16
C MET A 156 -13.09 -9.92 7.69
N ASP A 157 -13.67 -10.12 8.88
CA ASP A 157 -13.98 -11.46 9.40
C ASP A 157 -14.93 -12.25 8.48
N GLY A 158 -15.94 -11.57 7.93
CA GLY A 158 -16.82 -12.13 6.89
C GLY A 158 -16.08 -12.51 5.61
N HIS A 159 -15.19 -11.64 5.11
CA HIS A 159 -14.38 -11.90 3.93
C HIS A 159 -13.39 -13.06 4.13
N LEU A 160 -12.77 -13.16 5.31
CA LEU A 160 -11.92 -14.29 5.70
C LEU A 160 -12.72 -15.59 5.74
N SER A 161 -13.87 -15.58 6.40
CA SER A 161 -14.75 -16.75 6.51
C SER A 161 -15.29 -17.22 5.16
N ALA A 162 -15.51 -16.29 4.22
CA ALA A 162 -15.96 -16.58 2.86
C ALA A 162 -14.82 -16.98 1.90
N GLY A 163 -13.55 -16.85 2.32
CA GLY A 163 -12.38 -17.09 1.46
C GLY A 163 -12.09 -15.96 0.46
N ALA A 164 -12.86 -14.86 0.48
CA ALA A 164 -12.62 -13.67 -0.34
C ALA A 164 -11.38 -12.89 0.13
N LEU A 165 -11.02 -13.00 1.40
CA LEU A 165 -9.73 -12.55 1.93
C LEU A 165 -8.90 -13.77 2.33
N THR A 166 -7.67 -13.86 1.85
CA THR A 166 -6.72 -14.91 2.27
C THR A 166 -5.40 -14.33 2.74
N ILE A 167 -4.72 -15.07 3.60
CA ILE A 167 -3.39 -14.71 4.12
C ILE A 167 -2.41 -15.77 3.62
N SER A 168 -1.31 -15.30 3.03
CA SER A 168 -0.21 -16.13 2.56
C SER A 168 1.10 -15.63 3.15
N THR A 169 2.03 -16.55 3.42
CA THR A 169 3.40 -16.23 3.77
C THR A 169 4.33 -17.03 2.88
N HIS A 170 5.52 -16.48 2.62
CA HIS A 170 6.52 -17.15 1.80
C HIS A 170 7.92 -16.78 2.28
N TRP A 171 8.86 -17.73 2.32
CA TRP A 171 10.23 -17.50 2.79
C TRP A 171 10.96 -16.43 1.95
N PHE A 172 10.61 -16.31 0.66
CA PHE A 172 11.13 -15.28 -0.25
C PHE A 172 10.95 -13.87 0.34
N SER A 173 9.85 -13.62 1.05
CA SER A 173 9.51 -12.30 1.59
C SER A 173 10.52 -11.81 2.64
N THR A 174 11.29 -12.71 3.25
CA THR A 174 12.36 -12.42 4.23
C THR A 174 13.73 -12.87 3.73
N SER A 175 13.89 -13.02 2.41
CA SER A 175 15.17 -13.33 1.77
C SER A 175 15.86 -12.08 1.23
N SER A 176 17.10 -12.22 0.77
CA SER A 176 17.86 -11.17 0.08
C SER A 176 17.60 -11.11 -1.43
N LEU A 177 16.68 -11.93 -1.96
CA LEU A 177 16.42 -12.03 -3.40
C LEU A 177 15.57 -10.87 -3.92
N PHE A 178 15.80 -10.50 -5.17
CA PHE A 178 15.02 -9.50 -5.89
C PHE A 178 13.82 -10.14 -6.60
N TYR A 179 12.82 -9.35 -7.02
CA TYR A 179 11.62 -9.91 -7.66
C TYR A 179 11.88 -10.53 -9.05
N TYR A 180 13.00 -10.24 -9.71
CA TYR A 180 13.42 -10.96 -10.91
C TYR A 180 14.00 -12.35 -10.60
N GLU A 181 14.14 -12.70 -9.32
CA GLU A 181 14.58 -14.01 -8.82
C GLU A 181 13.45 -14.72 -8.06
N LEU A 182 12.19 -14.40 -8.38
CA LEU A 182 11.03 -15.08 -7.80
C LEU A 182 11.13 -16.59 -8.04
N PRO A 183 10.96 -17.42 -6.98
CA PRO A 183 10.89 -18.87 -7.16
C PRO A 183 9.60 -19.26 -7.90
N ASP A 184 9.64 -20.37 -8.64
CA ASP A 184 8.59 -20.79 -9.58
C ASP A 184 7.18 -20.81 -8.96
N ASP A 185 7.05 -21.26 -7.72
CA ASP A 185 5.79 -21.36 -6.99
C ASP A 185 5.19 -19.99 -6.63
N LEU A 186 6.02 -19.07 -6.13
CA LEU A 186 5.59 -17.70 -5.87
C LEU A 186 5.37 -16.92 -7.16
N TYR A 187 6.19 -17.14 -8.19
CA TYR A 187 5.98 -16.57 -9.52
C TYR A 187 4.60 -16.96 -10.06
N ALA A 188 4.27 -18.26 -10.06
CA ALA A 188 2.97 -18.75 -10.52
C ALA A 188 1.81 -18.18 -9.69
N THR A 189 1.99 -18.02 -8.38
CA THR A 189 1.01 -17.41 -7.49
C THR A 189 0.73 -15.96 -7.89
N LEU A 190 1.78 -15.15 -8.08
CA LEU A 190 1.64 -13.74 -8.45
C LEU A 190 1.18 -13.55 -9.89
N ALA A 191 1.59 -14.42 -10.82
CA ALA A 191 1.15 -14.41 -12.22
C ALA A 191 -0.37 -14.63 -12.37
N ALA A 192 -0.99 -15.30 -11.40
CA ALA A 192 -2.43 -15.51 -11.37
C ALA A 192 -3.22 -14.30 -10.83
N ALA A 193 -2.55 -13.24 -10.39
CA ALA A 193 -3.22 -12.01 -9.92
C ALA A 193 -3.52 -11.06 -11.09
N ASP A 194 -4.70 -10.45 -11.07
CA ASP A 194 -5.09 -9.37 -11.99
C ASP A 194 -4.43 -8.03 -11.65
N LEU A 195 -3.99 -7.88 -10.39
CA LEU A 195 -3.20 -6.75 -9.92
C LEU A 195 -2.39 -7.18 -8.69
N VAL A 196 -1.12 -6.79 -8.65
CA VAL A 196 -0.27 -6.88 -7.46
C VAL A 196 -0.03 -5.47 -6.89
N ILE A 197 -0.42 -5.25 -5.65
CA ILE A 197 -0.14 -4.03 -4.89
C ILE A 197 1.14 -4.27 -4.07
N VAL A 198 2.18 -3.49 -4.32
CA VAL A 198 3.48 -3.62 -3.65
C VAL A 198 3.70 -2.43 -2.72
N LYS A 199 3.69 -2.69 -1.41
CA LYS A 199 3.83 -1.65 -0.38
C LYS A 199 5.28 -1.38 0.00
N GLY A 200 5.59 -0.11 0.25
CA GLY A 200 6.76 0.28 1.03
C GLY A 200 8.09 0.34 0.28
N ASP A 201 9.10 0.86 0.97
CA ASP A 201 10.41 1.14 0.40
C ASP A 201 11.24 -0.13 0.15
N ALA A 202 11.20 -1.09 1.08
CA ALA A 202 11.95 -2.33 0.96
C ALA A 202 11.50 -3.15 -0.26
N ASN A 203 10.19 -3.28 -0.49
CA ASN A 203 9.70 -3.97 -1.67
C ASN A 203 10.00 -3.18 -2.96
N TYR A 204 9.97 -1.84 -2.94
CA TYR A 204 10.34 -1.04 -4.11
C TYR A 204 11.80 -1.22 -4.51
N ARG A 205 12.72 -1.21 -3.54
CA ARG A 205 14.14 -1.53 -3.77
C ARG A 205 14.28 -2.93 -4.37
N ARG A 206 13.53 -3.91 -3.85
CA ARG A 206 13.53 -5.27 -4.37
C ARG A 206 12.93 -5.39 -5.79
N LEU A 207 11.99 -4.52 -6.16
CA LEU A 207 11.45 -4.44 -7.53
C LEU A 207 12.48 -3.89 -8.51
N LEU A 208 13.36 -3.01 -8.07
CA LEU A 208 14.29 -2.31 -8.95
C LEU A 208 15.74 -2.80 -8.84
N GLY A 209 15.99 -3.92 -8.15
CA GLY A 209 17.34 -4.44 -7.98
C GLY A 209 18.23 -3.61 -7.06
N ASP A 210 17.65 -2.69 -6.28
CA ASP A 210 18.36 -1.71 -5.44
C ASP A 210 19.49 -0.97 -6.17
N ALA A 211 19.27 -0.66 -7.45
CA ALA A 211 20.31 -0.17 -8.37
C ALA A 211 20.22 1.34 -8.68
N HIS A 212 21.32 1.90 -9.18
CA HIS A 212 21.41 3.30 -9.62
C HIS A 212 20.80 3.48 -11.02
N TRP A 213 19.47 3.51 -11.09
CA TRP A 213 18.76 3.82 -12.31
C TRP A 213 18.84 5.31 -12.67
N PRO A 214 18.88 5.67 -13.97
CA PRO A 214 18.49 7.01 -14.38
C PRO A 214 17.08 7.31 -13.86
N TYR A 215 16.88 8.41 -13.14
CA TYR A 215 15.59 8.75 -12.52
C TYR A 215 14.43 8.84 -13.54
N THR A 216 14.73 9.10 -14.80
CA THR A 216 13.78 9.20 -15.90
C THR A 216 13.44 7.85 -16.54
N THR A 217 14.05 6.74 -16.10
CA THR A 217 13.73 5.40 -16.61
C THR A 217 12.23 5.13 -16.42
N PRO A 218 11.48 4.71 -17.44
CA PRO A 218 10.06 4.39 -17.27
C PRO A 218 9.85 3.24 -16.28
N PHE A 219 8.92 3.38 -15.32
CA PHE A 219 8.64 2.34 -14.32
C PHE A 219 8.30 1.00 -14.98
N ALA A 220 7.44 1.00 -16.00
CA ALA A 220 7.05 -0.20 -16.75
C ALA A 220 8.23 -0.91 -17.46
N ALA A 221 9.28 -0.18 -17.82
CA ALA A 221 10.50 -0.79 -18.36
C ALA A 221 11.33 -1.45 -17.24
N ALA A 222 11.42 -0.79 -16.08
CA ALA A 222 12.19 -1.30 -14.95
C ALA A 222 11.58 -2.56 -14.30
N VAL A 223 10.24 -2.68 -14.32
CA VAL A 223 9.51 -3.85 -13.78
C VAL A 223 8.99 -4.79 -14.86
N GLY A 224 9.51 -4.72 -16.09
CA GLY A 224 8.96 -5.50 -17.21
C GLY A 224 9.09 -7.01 -17.09
N TYR A 225 9.90 -7.50 -16.15
CA TYR A 225 10.00 -8.92 -15.82
C TYR A 225 8.89 -9.41 -14.88
N PHE A 226 8.14 -8.50 -14.24
CA PHE A 226 7.21 -8.84 -13.18
C PHE A 226 5.98 -9.58 -13.75
N PRO A 227 5.51 -10.67 -13.11
CA PRO A 227 4.58 -11.62 -13.74
C PRO A 227 3.14 -11.13 -13.94
N ALA A 228 2.78 -9.96 -13.43
CA ALA A 228 1.41 -9.47 -13.38
C ALA A 228 1.37 -7.94 -13.46
N PRO A 229 0.21 -7.31 -13.75
CA PRO A 229 0.04 -5.88 -13.57
C PRO A 229 0.41 -5.50 -12.13
N VAL A 230 1.20 -4.45 -11.96
CA VAL A 230 1.76 -4.08 -10.66
C VAL A 230 1.55 -2.60 -10.39
N VAL A 231 1.14 -2.28 -9.17
CA VAL A 231 1.21 -0.93 -8.62
C VAL A 231 2.12 -0.93 -7.40
N SER A 232 3.09 -0.01 -7.37
CA SER A 232 3.87 0.24 -6.17
C SER A 232 3.39 1.48 -5.44
N LEU A 233 3.15 1.33 -4.13
CA LEU A 233 2.80 2.41 -3.20
C LEU A 233 3.98 2.61 -2.26
N ARG A 234 4.81 3.61 -2.56
CA ARG A 234 6.10 3.78 -1.88
C ARG A 234 6.27 5.20 -1.33
N THR A 235 6.50 5.30 -0.03
CA THR A 235 7.11 6.49 0.58
C THR A 235 8.64 6.40 0.43
N LEU A 236 9.29 7.47 -0.04
CA LEU A 236 10.73 7.46 -0.32
C LEU A 236 11.57 7.41 0.96
N LYS A 237 12.32 6.31 1.14
CA LYS A 237 13.27 6.10 2.26
C LYS A 237 14.64 5.57 1.79
N SER A 238 14.90 5.64 0.48
CA SER A 238 16.14 5.18 -0.16
C SER A 238 16.37 5.87 -1.50
N GLU A 239 17.61 5.85 -1.98
CA GLU A 239 18.08 6.64 -3.13
C GLU A 239 17.60 6.15 -4.50
N VAL A 240 17.05 4.93 -4.56
CA VAL A 240 16.54 4.33 -5.80
C VAL A 240 15.23 5.01 -6.19
N ALA A 241 15.11 5.52 -7.41
CA ALA A 241 13.84 6.00 -7.97
C ALA A 241 13.85 5.94 -9.49
N VAL A 242 12.69 5.73 -10.10
CA VAL A 242 12.48 5.77 -11.55
C VAL A 242 11.17 6.50 -11.87
N GLY A 243 10.90 6.77 -13.14
CA GLY A 243 9.65 7.35 -13.64
C GLY A 243 9.47 8.85 -13.37
N LEU A 244 10.53 9.56 -12.98
CA LEU A 244 10.49 11.00 -12.77
C LEU A 244 10.55 11.76 -14.10
N ALA A 245 9.95 12.96 -14.13
CA ALA A 245 10.08 13.84 -15.28
C ALA A 245 11.53 14.38 -15.41
N PRO A 246 12.02 14.65 -16.64
CA PRO A 246 13.31 15.29 -16.83
C PRO A 246 13.42 16.60 -16.03
N GLY A 247 14.51 16.78 -15.28
CA GLY A 247 14.72 17.97 -14.45
C GLY A 247 13.97 17.95 -13.10
N GLN A 248 13.16 16.94 -12.80
CA GLN A 248 12.44 16.86 -11.52
C GLN A 248 13.38 16.51 -10.36
N ALA A 249 14.28 15.54 -10.55
CA ALA A 249 15.22 15.11 -9.52
C ALA A 249 16.22 16.22 -9.15
N GLU A 250 16.71 16.95 -10.15
CA GLU A 250 17.66 18.06 -9.98
C GLU A 250 17.02 19.23 -9.21
N ARG A 251 15.76 19.53 -9.49
CA ARG A 251 15.01 20.55 -8.72
C ARG A 251 14.81 20.11 -7.27
N LEU A 252 14.39 18.87 -7.05
CA LEU A 252 14.18 18.34 -5.70
C LEU A 252 15.49 18.33 -4.90
N ALA A 253 16.60 17.92 -5.51
CA ALA A 253 17.92 17.94 -4.88
C ALA A 253 18.40 19.36 -4.52
N ALA A 254 18.02 20.37 -5.31
CA ALA A 254 18.31 21.77 -5.01
C ALA A 254 17.44 22.33 -3.86
N GLU A 255 16.22 21.82 -3.69
CA GLU A 255 15.30 22.23 -2.63
C GLU A 255 15.58 21.53 -1.28
N ASP A 256 15.90 20.24 -1.32
CA ASP A 256 16.06 19.39 -0.14
C ASP A 256 17.07 18.27 -0.47
N ALA A 257 18.27 18.30 0.11
CA ALA A 257 19.30 17.32 -0.17
C ALA A 257 18.91 15.88 0.24
N ASP A 258 17.99 15.73 1.20
CA ASP A 258 17.56 14.45 1.76
C ASP A 258 16.23 13.96 1.17
N TRP A 259 15.76 14.55 0.06
CA TRP A 259 14.44 14.30 -0.52
C TRP A 259 14.13 12.82 -0.85
N LEU A 260 15.16 12.00 -1.05
CA LEU A 260 15.07 10.56 -1.33
C LEU A 260 14.89 9.71 -0.07
N VAL A 261 15.31 10.20 1.10
CA VAL A 261 15.50 9.36 2.29
C VAL A 261 14.71 9.85 3.51
N ASN A 262 14.19 11.08 3.46
CA ASN A 262 13.51 11.70 4.60
C ASN A 262 12.04 11.31 4.77
N GLY A 263 11.49 10.44 3.92
CA GLY A 263 10.11 9.95 4.04
C GLY A 263 9.03 10.98 3.68
N ARG A 264 9.37 12.16 3.14
CA ARG A 264 8.42 13.24 2.83
C ARG A 264 7.78 13.16 1.45
N ARG A 265 8.37 12.42 0.52
CA ARG A 265 7.82 12.21 -0.83
C ARG A 265 7.29 10.80 -1.02
N GLY A 266 6.44 10.61 -2.01
CA GLY A 266 5.87 9.30 -2.35
C GLY A 266 5.64 9.10 -3.84
N LEU A 267 5.43 7.84 -4.20
CA LEU A 267 5.21 7.37 -5.55
C LEU A 267 4.01 6.43 -5.55
N ILE A 268 3.10 6.65 -6.49
CA ILE A 268 2.10 5.68 -6.92
C ILE A 268 2.43 5.40 -8.38
N GLN A 269 3.02 4.24 -8.65
CA GLN A 269 3.50 3.88 -9.99
C GLN A 269 2.85 2.60 -10.45
N PHE A 270 2.20 2.65 -11.61
CA PHE A 270 1.48 1.52 -12.18
C PHE A 270 2.15 1.05 -13.48
N ALA A 271 2.30 -0.26 -13.63
CA ALA A 271 2.65 -0.90 -14.89
C ALA A 271 1.61 -1.98 -15.19
N ALA A 272 1.03 -1.92 -16.39
CA ALA A 272 0.20 -3.00 -16.90
C ALA A 272 1.06 -4.23 -17.22
N ALA A 273 0.45 -5.41 -17.30
CA ALA A 273 1.15 -6.58 -17.83
C ALA A 273 1.62 -6.32 -19.27
N HIS A 274 2.82 -6.78 -19.59
CA HIS A 274 3.27 -6.81 -20.97
C HIS A 274 2.49 -7.89 -21.71
N ASP A 275 1.87 -7.53 -22.82
CA ASP A 275 1.42 -8.52 -23.80
C ASP A 275 2.70 -9.19 -24.33
N GLY A 276 2.98 -10.41 -23.86
CA GLY A 276 4.12 -11.21 -24.31
C GLY A 276 4.06 -11.53 -25.79
#